data_AF-A0A1Q9E4P0-F1
#
_entry.id   AF-A0A1Q9E4P0-F1
#
_cell.length_a   1.000
_cell.length_b   1.000
_cell.length_c   1.000
_cell.angle_alpha   90.00
_cell.angle_beta   90.00
_cell.angle_gamma   90.00
#
_symmetry.space_group_name_H-M   'P 1'
#
loop_
_entity.id
_entity.type
_entity.pdbx_description
1 polymer ?
#
loop_
_entity_poly.entity_id
_entity_poly.type
_entity_poly.pdbx_seq_one_letter_code
_entity_poly.pdbx_strand_id
1 'polypeptide(L)'
;MKSFDIEKPMDAAKERVLPRASVVFGISLCTASLAFMALGPDSAGLSGLLLAFKTGQSSSPAPLLGDGTAVDWWFAFKPTTDAFPKCSSSITCMFGGSKESYNVWGLQYILSHGSKGATSAMQLHTDCLGNGEDPVAKTFEQVYSGGAANYVIWNDQFYDDPVLNIQPPCVKYCAGPWGHSKGIMAWGEDGTGFVMQVTTPDWPGSGSPKKPRSKQGNTLGCVNDDNIKVAQHFFALRLATSDDTKTVLQALQRASVATDPSNDQLVKLTSGPAELSSLAKQLGRQVLDNLTPFSGTLSVKTTSQVRLLAKPSGLHVPPWHMVSSMLGSPLRTASWWGKPEINSTKDGFVPGCWNKNLKSPKEVQVALSGQWEGKTFSLEGRPTTDGNHAKLGHSLSGSKLTVLADMNQEGSLNGNAGGEDSCEISQNGRGGLFFVVEDDVLHSGLSELLKGSTAAYVGGSPGPSPSPSPSPSPSPSPSPSCGGKGKSWGSCRQSGCTYVHKEDAKACGVPGYGCYPSASLSATCPKAMLA
;
A
#
# COMPACT_ATOMS: atom_id res chain seq x y z
N MET A 1 -1.15 -38.06 7.57
CA MET A 1 0.15 -38.00 6.86
C MET A 1 0.77 -36.63 7.14
N LYS A 2 1.89 -36.64 7.88
CA LYS A 2 2.82 -35.54 8.26
C LYS A 2 2.32 -34.08 8.21
N SER A 3 1.97 -33.54 9.39
CA SER A 3 2.06 -32.10 9.67
C SER A 3 3.54 -31.70 9.79
N PHE A 4 3.89 -30.52 9.29
CA PHE A 4 5.19 -29.91 9.54
C PHE A 4 5.02 -28.93 10.71
N ASP A 5 5.28 -29.45 11.91
CA ASP A 5 5.65 -28.64 13.07
C ASP A 5 7.14 -28.29 12.96
N ILE A 6 7.46 -27.01 13.08
CA ILE A 6 8.82 -26.54 13.36
C ILE A 6 8.78 -25.89 14.73
N GLU A 7 9.19 -26.65 15.76
CA GLU A 7 10.18 -26.27 16.78
C GLU A 7 10.24 -27.34 17.89
N LYS A 8 11.45 -27.83 18.19
CA LYS A 8 11.74 -28.68 19.36
C LYS A 8 11.95 -27.81 20.60
N PRO A 9 11.56 -28.26 21.80
CA PRO A 9 11.74 -27.53 23.05
C PRO A 9 13.16 -27.72 23.62
N MET A 10 13.68 -26.68 24.28
CA MET A 10 14.81 -26.79 25.20
C MET A 10 14.41 -26.29 26.60
N ASP A 11 15.04 -26.90 27.59
CA ASP A 11 14.53 -27.17 28.93
C ASP A 11 14.25 -25.97 29.85
N ALA A 12 13.26 -26.21 30.72
CA ALA A 12 12.87 -25.36 31.83
C ALA A 12 13.97 -25.27 32.90
N ALA A 13 14.30 -24.04 33.31
CA ALA A 13 15.05 -23.75 34.53
C ALA A 13 14.16 -23.04 35.55
N LYS A 14 14.19 -23.61 36.76
CA LYS A 14 13.38 -23.38 37.96
C LYS A 14 13.25 -21.92 38.43
N GLU A 15 12.05 -21.62 38.91
CA GLU A 15 11.66 -20.48 39.75
C GLU A 15 12.55 -20.30 40.98
N ARG A 16 12.86 -19.03 41.30
CA ARG A 16 13.04 -18.57 42.69
C ARG A 16 12.18 -17.34 42.94
N VAL A 17 11.20 -17.53 43.81
CA VAL A 17 10.42 -16.52 44.51
C VAL A 17 11.32 -15.77 45.49
N LEU A 18 11.16 -14.44 45.62
CA LEU A 18 11.28 -13.62 46.86
C LEU A 18 11.06 -12.10 46.56
N PRO A 19 10.77 -11.23 47.54
CA PRO A 19 9.45 -10.61 47.67
C PRO A 19 9.40 -9.08 47.44
N ARG A 20 8.16 -8.59 47.41
CA ARG A 20 7.72 -7.19 47.32
C ARG A 20 8.36 -6.28 48.37
N ALA A 21 8.86 -5.13 47.93
CA ALA A 21 9.08 -3.94 48.77
C ALA A 21 8.16 -2.81 48.28
N SER A 22 7.29 -2.35 49.17
CA SER A 22 6.47 -1.16 48.98
C SER A 22 7.32 0.09 49.20
N VAL A 23 7.32 1.00 48.23
CA VAL A 23 7.89 2.36 48.40
C VAL A 23 6.75 3.36 48.32
N VAL A 24 6.53 4.05 49.44
CA VAL A 24 5.62 5.18 49.58
C VAL A 24 6.36 6.44 49.10
N PHE A 25 5.86 7.09 48.04
CA PHE A 25 6.34 8.41 47.62
C PHE A 25 5.37 9.49 48.13
N GLY A 26 5.89 10.37 48.99
CA GLY A 26 5.22 11.60 49.41
C GLY A 26 5.26 12.64 48.30
N ILE A 27 4.12 13.24 48.01
CA ILE A 27 3.95 14.34 47.06
C ILE A 27 4.24 15.65 47.80
N SER A 28 5.28 16.37 47.38
CA SER A 28 5.53 17.77 47.77
C SER A 28 4.99 18.68 46.66
N LEU A 29 3.96 19.48 46.98
CA LEU A 29 3.46 20.55 46.11
C LEU A 29 4.38 21.77 46.27
N CYS A 30 5.07 22.17 45.18
CA CYS A 30 5.60 23.51 45.02
C CYS A 30 4.63 24.34 44.15
N THR A 31 3.90 25.25 44.78
CA THR A 31 3.20 26.35 44.14
C THR A 31 4.19 27.48 43.85
N ALA A 32 4.41 27.80 42.58
CA ALA A 32 5.12 29.02 42.18
C ALA A 32 4.09 30.12 41.84
N SER A 33 4.02 31.13 42.70
CA SER A 33 3.28 32.37 42.46
C SER A 33 4.10 33.29 41.56
N LEU A 34 3.56 33.69 40.40
CA LEU A 34 4.08 34.82 39.63
C LEU A 34 3.57 36.12 40.25
N ALA A 35 4.50 36.92 40.80
CA ALA A 35 4.25 38.31 41.16
C ALA A 35 4.55 39.21 39.94
N PHE A 36 3.53 39.94 39.50
CA PHE A 36 3.68 41.10 38.62
C PHE A 36 4.26 42.25 39.43
N MET A 37 5.47 42.72 39.09
CA MET A 37 5.96 44.03 39.49
C MET A 37 5.91 44.98 38.29
N ALA A 38 5.11 46.04 38.44
CA ALA A 38 5.12 47.20 37.57
C ALA A 38 6.27 48.13 37.96
N LEU A 39 7.06 48.57 36.99
CA LEU A 39 7.96 49.72 37.12
C LEU A 39 7.75 50.66 35.93
N GLY A 40 7.69 51.95 36.27
CA GLY A 40 7.38 53.07 35.38
C GLY A 40 8.52 53.50 34.45
N PRO A 41 8.32 54.63 33.74
CA PRO A 41 9.09 55.00 32.56
C PRO A 41 10.32 55.82 32.95
N ASP A 42 11.47 55.56 32.33
CA ASP A 42 12.32 56.60 31.73
C ASP A 42 13.58 56.01 31.06
N SER A 43 13.77 56.48 29.81
CA SER A 43 15.04 56.83 29.16
C SER A 43 16.06 55.78 28.69
N ALA A 44 16.40 55.95 27.40
CA ALA A 44 17.70 55.76 26.75
C ALA A 44 18.12 54.33 26.30
N GLY A 45 17.93 54.11 24.99
CA GLY A 45 19.03 53.72 24.10
C GLY A 45 19.70 52.36 24.35
N LEU A 46 19.05 51.28 23.96
CA LEU A 46 19.75 50.06 23.55
C LEU A 46 19.23 49.60 22.19
N SER A 47 20.15 49.47 21.24
CA SER A 47 19.93 48.86 19.94
C SER A 47 19.32 47.47 20.14
N GLY A 48 18.06 47.33 19.72
CA GLY A 48 17.32 46.09 19.77
C GLY A 48 17.97 45.06 18.86
N LEU A 49 18.69 44.12 19.46
CA LEU A 49 18.97 42.82 18.85
C LEU A 49 17.63 42.08 18.80
N LEU A 50 16.84 42.34 17.75
CA LEU A 50 15.73 41.48 17.36
C LEU A 50 16.34 40.12 17.01
N LEU A 51 16.39 39.23 18.00
CA LEU A 51 16.36 37.79 17.77
C LEU A 51 15.05 37.51 17.04
N ALA A 52 15.09 37.61 15.71
CA ALA A 52 14.13 36.96 14.87
C ALA A 52 14.29 35.46 15.14
N PHE A 53 13.53 34.96 16.12
CA PHE A 53 13.12 33.58 16.09
C PHE A 53 12.41 33.42 14.75
N LYS A 54 13.14 32.91 13.75
CA LYS A 54 12.50 32.14 12.71
C LYS A 54 11.79 31.02 13.47
N THR A 55 10.52 31.22 13.78
CA THR A 55 9.59 30.12 13.91
C THR A 55 9.68 29.43 12.55
N GLY A 56 10.59 28.46 12.47
CA GLY A 56 10.59 27.52 11.38
C GLY A 56 9.23 26.86 11.48
N GLN A 57 8.28 27.36 10.69
CA GLN A 57 7.01 26.72 10.48
C GLN A 57 7.40 25.40 9.82
N SER A 58 7.60 24.38 10.66
CA SER A 58 7.92 23.03 10.21
C SER A 58 6.78 22.68 9.27
N SER A 59 7.06 22.66 7.97
CA SER A 59 6.08 22.29 6.97
C SER A 59 5.57 20.90 7.35
N SER A 60 4.25 20.75 7.47
CA SER A 60 3.67 19.46 7.83
C SER A 60 4.19 18.35 6.92
N PRO A 61 4.49 17.17 7.48
CA PRO A 61 5.13 16.10 6.73
C PRO A 61 4.23 15.66 5.57
N ALA A 62 4.83 15.25 4.45
CA ALA A 62 4.08 14.88 3.25
C ALA A 62 4.70 13.66 2.54
N PRO A 63 3.97 12.95 1.66
CA PRO A 63 4.58 11.98 0.77
C PRO A 63 5.64 12.67 -0.12
N LEU A 64 6.86 12.15 -0.14
CA LEU A 64 7.96 12.68 -0.96
C LEU A 64 8.37 11.68 -2.02
N LEU A 65 8.78 12.18 -3.18
CA LEU A 65 9.54 11.42 -4.18
C LEU A 65 11.03 11.39 -3.82
N GLY A 66 11.82 10.63 -4.59
CA GLY A 66 13.25 10.46 -4.35
C GLY A 66 14.06 11.76 -4.36
N ASP A 67 13.65 12.75 -5.16
CA ASP A 67 14.26 14.09 -5.22
C ASP A 67 13.79 15.05 -4.11
N GLY A 68 12.95 14.57 -3.19
CA GLY A 68 12.34 15.38 -2.13
C GLY A 68 11.09 16.15 -2.56
N THR A 69 10.61 16.00 -3.80
CA THR A 69 9.39 16.65 -4.25
C THR A 69 8.17 16.10 -3.51
N ALA A 70 7.40 16.98 -2.87
CA ALA A 70 6.13 16.61 -2.23
C ALA A 70 5.03 16.32 -3.26
N VAL A 71 4.29 15.23 -3.03
CA VAL A 71 3.19 14.76 -3.89
C VAL A 71 1.92 14.49 -3.07
N ASP A 72 0.79 14.35 -3.76
CA ASP A 72 -0.48 14.04 -3.10
C ASP A 72 -0.51 12.57 -2.67
N TRP A 73 0.05 11.68 -3.50
CA TRP A 73 0.29 10.28 -3.19
C TRP A 73 1.38 9.70 -4.07
N TRP A 74 1.99 8.61 -3.62
CA TRP A 74 2.80 7.74 -4.46
C TRP A 74 2.51 6.27 -4.15
N PHE A 75 2.68 5.43 -5.17
CA PHE A 75 2.54 3.98 -5.13
C PHE A 75 3.82 3.36 -5.68
N ALA A 76 4.43 2.47 -4.90
CA ALA A 76 5.58 1.68 -5.33
C ALA A 76 5.27 0.18 -5.22
N PHE A 77 5.46 -0.55 -6.31
CA PHE A 77 5.41 -2.01 -6.33
C PHE A 77 6.80 -2.57 -6.56
N LYS A 78 7.30 -3.33 -5.58
CA LYS A 78 8.53 -4.09 -5.70
C LYS A 78 8.20 -5.47 -6.25
N PRO A 79 8.53 -5.81 -7.51
CA PRO A 79 8.30 -7.16 -8.03
C PRO A 79 9.18 -8.22 -7.35
N THR A 80 8.95 -9.47 -7.75
CA THR A 80 9.69 -10.63 -7.26
C THR A 80 11.18 -10.55 -7.64
N THR A 81 12.03 -11.11 -6.79
CA THR A 81 13.47 -11.05 -6.97
C THR A 81 13.96 -11.92 -8.13
N ASP A 82 13.27 -13.02 -8.43
CA ASP A 82 13.62 -13.88 -9.56
C ASP A 82 13.54 -13.13 -10.91
N ALA A 83 12.53 -12.28 -11.09
CA ALA A 83 12.32 -11.48 -12.30
C ALA A 83 13.12 -10.16 -12.29
N PHE A 84 13.30 -9.55 -11.11
CA PHE A 84 13.96 -8.27 -10.92
C PHE A 84 14.98 -8.32 -9.77
N PRO A 85 16.12 -9.02 -9.96
CA PRO A 85 17.11 -9.19 -8.91
C PRO A 85 17.92 -7.91 -8.67
N LYS A 86 18.40 -7.75 -7.43
CA LYS A 86 19.25 -6.65 -6.96
C LYS A 86 18.63 -5.28 -7.24
N CYS A 87 19.46 -4.25 -7.28
CA CYS A 87 19.18 -2.87 -7.70
C CYS A 87 20.55 -2.19 -7.93
N SER A 88 20.55 -0.98 -8.48
CA SER A 88 21.75 -0.26 -8.91
C SER A 88 22.45 0.51 -7.79
N SER A 89 21.74 0.94 -6.73
CA SER A 89 22.32 1.66 -5.60
C SER A 89 22.84 0.71 -4.51
N SER A 90 23.70 1.21 -3.62
CA SER A 90 24.22 0.44 -2.49
C SER A 90 23.31 0.59 -1.28
N ILE A 91 22.96 -0.53 -0.63
CA ILE A 91 22.24 -0.52 0.64
C ILE A 91 23.18 0.02 1.74
N THR A 92 22.85 1.18 2.31
CA THR A 92 23.69 1.90 3.29
C THR A 92 23.24 1.76 4.73
N CYS A 93 22.05 1.18 4.98
CA CYS A 93 21.44 1.10 6.30
C CYS A 93 21.29 2.47 6.98
N MET A 94 20.86 3.48 6.22
CA MET A 94 20.74 4.87 6.69
C MET A 94 19.82 5.07 7.91
N PHE A 95 18.94 4.11 8.20
CA PHE A 95 18.06 4.12 9.38
C PHE A 95 18.49 3.10 10.45
N GLY A 96 19.80 2.87 10.56
CA GLY A 96 20.44 1.97 11.52
C GLY A 96 20.52 0.52 11.05
N GLY A 97 21.12 -0.32 11.88
CA GLY A 97 21.34 -1.75 11.60
C GLY A 97 22.58 -2.01 10.75
N SER A 98 22.69 -3.23 10.24
CA SER A 98 23.71 -3.67 9.29
C SER A 98 23.05 -4.36 8.12
N LYS A 99 23.72 -4.36 6.98
CA LYS A 99 23.18 -5.00 5.79
C LYS A 99 23.09 -6.51 6.05
N GLU A 100 21.91 -7.06 5.84
CA GLU A 100 21.68 -8.49 5.94
C GLU A 100 22.42 -9.25 4.83
N SER A 101 22.90 -10.45 5.16
CA SER A 101 23.65 -11.31 4.24
C SER A 101 22.74 -12.09 3.30
N TYR A 102 21.85 -11.41 2.58
CA TYR A 102 20.99 -12.05 1.60
C TYR A 102 21.79 -12.49 0.36
N ASN A 103 21.82 -13.81 0.11
CA ASN A 103 22.43 -14.36 -1.12
C ASN A 103 21.62 -14.00 -2.38
N VAL A 104 20.30 -13.83 -2.23
CA VAL A 104 19.37 -13.48 -3.30
C VAL A 104 18.36 -12.47 -2.76
N TRP A 105 18.28 -11.31 -3.40
CA TRP A 105 17.45 -10.18 -2.99
C TRP A 105 17.19 -9.24 -4.17
N GLY A 106 16.14 -8.42 -4.10
CA GLY A 106 15.82 -7.43 -5.13
C GLY A 106 15.02 -6.27 -4.57
N LEU A 107 15.36 -5.05 -4.96
CA LEU A 107 14.72 -3.81 -4.49
C LEU A 107 14.37 -2.84 -5.62
N GLN A 108 14.49 -3.28 -6.88
CA GLN A 108 13.90 -2.53 -8.01
C GLN A 108 12.39 -2.40 -7.79
N TYR A 109 11.79 -1.34 -8.30
CA TYR A 109 10.41 -1.02 -8.03
C TYR A 109 9.75 -0.30 -9.19
N ILE A 110 8.44 -0.48 -9.34
CA ILE A 110 7.61 0.24 -10.29
C ILE A 110 6.90 1.35 -9.52
N LEU A 111 7.09 2.60 -9.94
CA LEU A 111 6.59 3.79 -9.27
C LEU A 111 5.49 4.47 -10.11
N SER A 112 4.46 4.93 -9.42
CA SER A 112 3.51 5.93 -9.92
C SER A 112 3.21 6.93 -8.82
N HIS A 113 2.91 8.17 -9.18
CA HIS A 113 2.54 9.19 -8.21
C HIS A 113 1.49 10.14 -8.78
N GLY A 114 0.73 10.76 -7.88
CA GLY A 114 -0.23 11.80 -8.21
C GLY A 114 0.16 13.12 -7.56
N SER A 115 0.07 14.21 -8.31
CA SER A 115 0.30 15.56 -7.80
C SER A 115 -0.56 16.56 -8.54
N LYS A 116 -1.28 17.39 -7.79
CA LYS A 116 -2.11 18.50 -8.30
C LYS A 116 -3.12 18.03 -9.36
N GLY A 117 -3.74 16.87 -9.12
CA GLY A 117 -4.76 16.29 -10.00
C GLY A 117 -4.22 15.65 -11.29
N ALA A 118 -2.91 15.43 -11.40
CA ALA A 118 -2.29 14.68 -12.48
C ALA A 118 -1.58 13.43 -11.94
N THR A 119 -1.60 12.35 -12.72
CA THR A 119 -1.00 11.07 -12.34
C THR A 119 0.08 10.67 -13.35
N SER A 120 1.25 10.30 -12.85
CA SER A 120 2.35 9.80 -13.67
C SER A 120 2.00 8.41 -14.21
N ALA A 121 2.51 8.06 -15.39
CA ALA A 121 2.53 6.67 -15.81
C ALA A 121 3.39 5.84 -14.84
N MET A 122 3.07 4.55 -14.69
CA MET A 122 3.90 3.61 -13.94
C MET A 122 5.25 3.41 -14.67
N GLN A 123 6.36 3.52 -13.94
CA GLN A 123 7.71 3.40 -14.49
C GLN A 123 8.59 2.51 -13.62
N LEU A 124 9.46 1.71 -14.24
CA LEU A 124 10.46 0.91 -13.53
C LEU A 124 11.64 1.78 -13.09
N HIS A 125 11.97 1.68 -11.81
CA HIS A 125 13.14 2.23 -11.16
C HIS A 125 14.09 1.10 -10.79
N THR A 126 15.37 1.30 -11.10
CA THR A 126 16.41 0.27 -10.92
C THR A 126 17.24 0.48 -9.66
N ASP A 127 17.16 1.65 -9.04
CA ASP A 127 17.68 1.96 -7.71
C ASP A 127 16.94 1.18 -6.62
N CYS A 128 17.55 1.11 -5.43
CA CYS A 128 17.03 0.33 -4.32
C CYS A 128 15.94 1.10 -3.57
N LEU A 129 14.72 0.57 -3.59
CA LEU A 129 13.62 1.07 -2.77
C LEU A 129 13.96 1.03 -1.27
N GLY A 130 13.53 2.04 -0.52
CA GLY A 130 13.75 2.16 0.92
C GLY A 130 15.20 2.46 1.32
N ASN A 131 16.01 2.95 0.38
CA ASN A 131 17.42 3.27 0.56
C ASN A 131 17.85 4.53 -0.24
N GLY A 132 17.95 5.66 0.46
CA GLY A 132 18.52 6.91 -0.06
C GLY A 132 17.49 7.81 -0.76
N GLU A 133 17.73 8.09 -2.04
CA GLU A 133 16.94 9.02 -2.86
C GLU A 133 15.75 8.32 -3.54
N ASP A 134 14.92 7.64 -2.76
CA ASP A 134 13.68 6.99 -3.23
C ASP A 134 12.45 7.43 -2.40
N PRO A 135 11.22 7.24 -2.91
CA PRO A 135 10.02 7.72 -2.24
C PRO A 135 9.80 7.15 -0.82
N VAL A 136 10.16 5.89 -0.59
CA VAL A 136 9.98 5.24 0.72
C VAL A 136 10.96 5.84 1.73
N ALA A 137 12.25 5.90 1.38
CA ALA A 137 13.27 6.46 2.26
C ALA A 137 13.01 7.94 2.57
N LYS A 138 12.73 8.77 1.55
CA LYS A 138 12.46 10.20 1.74
C LYS A 138 11.24 10.47 2.58
N THR A 139 10.17 9.70 2.37
CA THR A 139 8.96 9.87 3.17
C THR A 139 9.18 9.43 4.62
N PHE A 140 9.84 8.28 4.84
CA PHE A 140 10.13 7.78 6.19
C PHE A 140 11.16 8.63 6.96
N GLU A 141 12.13 9.24 6.26
CA GLU A 141 13.15 10.11 6.85
C GLU A 141 12.54 11.30 7.62
N GLN A 142 11.41 11.85 7.17
CA GLN A 142 10.70 12.91 7.90
C GLN A 142 10.26 12.48 9.30
N VAL A 143 9.97 11.20 9.48
CA VAL A 143 9.64 10.62 10.79
C VAL A 143 10.92 10.30 11.54
N TYR A 144 11.81 9.51 10.93
CA TYR A 144 13.02 9.05 11.59
C TYR A 144 13.91 10.22 12.02
N SER A 145 14.22 11.19 11.17
CA SER A 145 15.06 12.34 11.54
C SER A 145 14.49 13.22 12.68
N GLY A 146 13.23 13.00 13.09
CA GLY A 146 12.56 13.73 14.15
C GLY A 146 11.85 15.00 13.67
N GLY A 147 11.76 15.22 12.35
CA GLY A 147 11.09 16.38 11.73
C GLY A 147 9.58 16.42 11.94
N ALA A 148 8.93 15.26 12.01
CA ALA A 148 7.50 15.17 12.33
C ALA A 148 7.23 15.50 13.82
N ALA A 149 6.26 16.38 14.07
CA ALA A 149 5.79 16.67 15.43
C ALA A 149 5.18 15.41 16.05
N ASN A 150 4.33 14.72 15.30
CA ASN A 150 3.64 13.53 15.75
C ASN A 150 3.80 12.37 14.75
N TYR A 151 3.87 11.15 15.26
CA TYR A 151 3.81 9.94 14.44
C TYR A 151 3.23 8.75 15.20
N VAL A 152 2.72 7.79 14.43
CA VAL A 152 2.36 6.44 14.87
C VAL A 152 2.92 5.44 13.85
N ILE A 153 3.67 4.45 14.35
CA ILE A 153 4.09 3.25 13.62
C ILE A 153 3.28 2.07 14.14
N TRP A 154 2.80 1.22 13.24
CA TRP A 154 2.10 -0.02 13.59
C TRP A 154 2.59 -1.17 12.72
N ASN A 155 2.64 -2.36 13.31
CA ASN A 155 3.02 -3.60 12.64
C ASN A 155 2.57 -4.79 13.48
N ASP A 156 1.99 -5.81 12.86
CA ASP A 156 1.66 -7.05 13.55
C ASP A 156 2.84 -8.01 13.71
N GLN A 157 4.01 -7.70 13.14
CA GLN A 157 5.16 -8.59 13.05
C GLN A 157 6.47 -7.89 13.45
N PHE A 158 6.52 -7.22 14.61
CA PHE A 158 7.74 -6.55 15.11
C PHE A 158 8.83 -7.50 15.64
N TYR A 159 8.55 -8.80 15.80
CA TYR A 159 9.53 -9.81 16.20
C TYR A 159 10.37 -9.45 17.45
N ASP A 160 9.67 -8.96 18.48
CA ASP A 160 10.23 -8.51 19.77
C ASP A 160 11.22 -7.34 19.68
N ASP A 161 11.23 -6.56 18.60
CA ASP A 161 12.05 -5.35 18.48
C ASP A 161 11.37 -4.29 17.59
N PRO A 162 10.52 -3.41 18.15
CA PRO A 162 10.32 -3.20 19.58
C PRO A 162 9.38 -4.21 20.25
N VAL A 163 9.56 -4.38 21.56
CA VAL A 163 8.61 -5.09 22.42
C VAL A 163 7.36 -4.23 22.61
N LEU A 164 6.18 -4.83 22.43
CA LEU A 164 4.90 -4.15 22.64
C LEU A 164 4.34 -4.44 24.04
N ASN A 165 4.02 -3.38 24.80
CA ASN A 165 3.35 -3.50 26.09
C ASN A 165 1.84 -3.27 25.96
N ILE A 166 1.17 -4.16 25.23
CA ILE A 166 -0.28 -4.07 24.94
C ILE A 166 -1.06 -5.25 25.49
N GLN A 167 -2.40 -5.15 25.48
CA GLN A 167 -3.30 -6.19 25.98
C GLN A 167 -4.35 -6.56 24.92
N PRO A 168 -4.53 -7.87 24.60
CA PRO A 168 -3.69 -8.99 25.05
C PRO A 168 -2.23 -8.88 24.52
N PRO A 169 -1.23 -9.40 25.25
CA PRO A 169 0.16 -9.26 24.83
C PRO A 169 0.40 -9.97 23.50
N CYS A 170 1.23 -9.38 22.66
CA CYS A 170 1.83 -10.12 21.56
C CYS A 170 2.97 -10.98 22.11
N VAL A 171 3.16 -12.16 21.54
CA VAL A 171 4.37 -12.94 21.77
C VAL A 171 5.42 -12.42 20.78
N LYS A 172 6.13 -13.29 20.07
CA LYS A 172 7.06 -12.92 19.00
C LYS A 172 6.39 -12.03 17.94
N TYR A 173 5.10 -12.20 17.68
CA TYR A 173 4.32 -11.34 16.80
C TYR A 173 2.85 -11.30 17.26
N CYS A 174 2.08 -10.38 16.71
CA CYS A 174 0.67 -10.19 17.01
C CYS A 174 -0.19 -11.02 16.06
N ALA A 175 -0.48 -12.26 16.45
CA ALA A 175 -1.39 -13.13 15.70
C ALA A 175 -2.84 -12.60 15.71
N GLY A 176 -3.71 -13.21 14.90
CA GLY A 176 -5.15 -12.95 14.97
C GLY A 176 -5.66 -13.09 16.42
N PRO A 177 -6.57 -12.22 16.88
CA PRO A 177 -7.37 -11.28 16.09
C PRO A 177 -6.76 -9.87 15.94
N TRP A 178 -5.46 -9.67 16.21
CA TRP A 178 -4.83 -8.39 15.85
C TRP A 178 -4.90 -8.15 14.34
N GLY A 179 -5.08 -6.89 13.95
CA GLY A 179 -5.12 -6.49 12.55
C GLY A 179 -3.85 -6.92 11.81
N HIS A 180 -3.98 -7.46 10.60
CA HIS A 180 -2.86 -7.79 9.74
C HIS A 180 -2.42 -6.54 8.95
N SER A 181 -1.96 -5.52 9.66
CA SER A 181 -1.75 -4.18 9.13
C SER A 181 -0.38 -3.65 9.51
N LYS A 182 0.24 -2.90 8.60
CA LYS A 182 1.56 -2.33 8.79
C LYS A 182 1.66 -0.97 8.14
N GLY A 183 2.39 -0.08 8.78
CA GLY A 183 2.65 1.22 8.20
C GLY A 183 3.06 2.27 9.22
N ILE A 184 3.02 3.50 8.73
CA ILE A 184 3.38 4.68 9.50
C ILE A 184 2.50 5.85 9.09
N MET A 185 2.16 6.70 10.04
CA MET A 185 1.56 8.00 9.76
C MET A 185 2.23 9.07 10.59
N ALA A 186 2.30 10.28 10.05
CA ALA A 186 2.91 11.42 10.70
C ALA A 186 2.14 12.69 10.38
N TRP A 187 2.07 13.61 11.35
CA TRP A 187 1.36 14.87 11.17
C TRP A 187 2.01 16.02 11.94
N GLY A 188 1.78 17.24 11.42
CA GLY A 188 2.24 18.49 11.99
C GLY A 188 1.30 19.05 13.06
N GLU A 189 1.56 20.28 13.49
CA GLU A 189 0.78 20.96 14.52
C GLU A 189 -0.63 21.35 14.06
N ASP A 190 -0.83 21.49 12.75
CA ASP A 190 -2.13 21.75 12.13
C ASP A 190 -2.96 20.48 11.95
N GLY A 191 -2.40 19.30 12.25
CA GLY A 191 -3.04 18.01 12.04
C GLY A 191 -2.95 17.48 10.61
N THR A 192 -2.30 18.19 9.68
CA THR A 192 -2.04 17.70 8.31
C THR A 192 -0.76 16.88 8.26
N GLY A 193 -0.62 16.00 7.27
CA GLY A 193 0.44 15.00 7.33
C GLY A 193 0.48 14.01 6.16
N PHE A 194 0.92 12.80 6.46
CA PHE A 194 0.81 11.65 5.55
C PHE A 194 0.51 10.35 6.30
N VAL A 195 -0.01 9.38 5.56
CA VAL A 195 -0.06 7.97 5.93
C VAL A 195 0.69 7.16 4.88
N MET A 196 1.44 6.14 5.30
CA MET A 196 2.12 5.19 4.44
C MET A 196 1.74 3.76 4.85
N GLN A 197 1.04 3.06 3.96
CA GLN A 197 0.70 1.64 4.06
C GLN A 197 1.79 0.79 3.41
N VAL A 198 2.11 -0.34 4.04
CA VAL A 198 3.20 -1.22 3.60
C VAL A 198 2.79 -2.69 3.76
N THR A 199 3.45 -3.57 3.03
CA THR A 199 3.23 -5.04 3.13
C THR A 199 4.42 -5.80 3.68
N THR A 200 5.45 -5.07 4.08
CA THR A 200 6.75 -5.58 4.51
C THR A 200 6.68 -6.04 5.98
N PRO A 201 6.90 -7.32 6.30
CA PRO A 201 7.04 -7.75 7.69
C PRO A 201 8.17 -6.99 8.38
N ASP A 202 8.06 -6.83 9.68
CA ASP A 202 9.10 -6.25 10.53
C ASP A 202 9.55 -4.80 10.18
N TRP A 203 8.85 -4.13 9.27
CA TRP A 203 9.11 -2.76 8.84
C TRP A 203 7.81 -1.96 8.63
N PRO A 204 7.74 -0.69 9.03
CA PRO A 204 8.73 0.05 9.82
C PRO A 204 8.73 -0.38 11.30
N GLY A 205 9.87 -0.25 11.98
CA GLY A 205 10.07 -0.73 13.36
C GLY A 205 10.38 0.35 14.41
N SER A 206 10.98 1.48 14.03
CA SER A 206 11.18 2.63 14.93
C SER A 206 11.25 3.94 14.15
N GLY A 207 10.57 4.96 14.66
CA GLY A 207 10.56 6.32 14.12
C GLY A 207 11.57 7.26 14.79
N SER A 208 12.49 6.74 15.61
CA SER A 208 13.39 7.57 16.42
C SER A 208 14.85 7.09 16.40
N PRO A 209 15.81 7.91 15.94
CA PRO A 209 17.24 7.64 16.00
C PRO A 209 17.77 7.75 17.43
N LYS A 210 17.03 8.43 18.32
CA LYS A 210 17.34 8.47 19.76
C LYS A 210 16.93 7.18 20.47
N LYS A 211 16.02 6.42 19.86
CA LYS A 211 15.49 5.14 20.34
C LYS A 211 15.49 4.14 19.18
N PRO A 212 16.67 3.86 18.60
CA PRO A 212 16.75 2.96 17.47
C PRO A 212 16.33 1.55 17.90
N ARG A 213 16.03 0.70 16.92
CA ARG A 213 15.84 -0.73 17.17
C ARG A 213 17.12 -1.32 17.74
N SER A 214 16.97 -2.29 18.64
CA SER A 214 18.08 -2.81 19.43
C SER A 214 18.86 -3.92 18.72
N LYS A 215 18.21 -4.64 17.79
CA LYS A 215 18.78 -5.81 17.12
C LYS A 215 19.01 -5.61 15.63
N GLN A 216 18.42 -4.58 15.02
CA GLN A 216 18.34 -4.42 13.57
C GLN A 216 18.07 -2.96 13.15
N GLY A 217 17.94 -2.72 11.85
CA GLY A 217 17.71 -1.41 11.25
C GLY A 217 16.25 -1.08 10.92
N ASN A 218 16.07 0.03 10.21
CA ASN A 218 14.81 0.42 9.55
C ASN A 218 15.03 0.74 8.05
N THR A 219 16.09 0.22 7.44
CA THR A 219 16.33 0.30 6.00
C THR A 219 16.01 -1.05 5.39
N LEU A 220 15.31 -1.07 4.24
CA LEU A 220 15.05 -2.33 3.54
C LEU A 220 16.39 -3.00 3.15
N GLY A 221 16.54 -4.27 3.51
CA GLY A 221 17.79 -5.03 3.45
C GLY A 221 18.70 -4.91 4.68
N CYS A 222 18.27 -4.19 5.71
CA CYS A 222 18.95 -4.08 7.02
C CYS A 222 18.01 -4.43 8.18
N VAL A 223 16.92 -5.13 7.87
CA VAL A 223 15.91 -5.67 8.79
C VAL A 223 15.95 -7.18 8.65
N ASN A 224 15.91 -7.92 9.75
CA ASN A 224 16.08 -9.37 9.79
C ASN A 224 15.06 -10.11 8.91
N ASP A 225 13.79 -9.69 8.95
CA ASP A 225 12.69 -10.32 8.22
C ASP A 225 11.82 -9.28 7.50
N ASP A 226 12.41 -8.49 6.61
CA ASP A 226 11.66 -7.61 5.70
C ASP A 226 11.26 -8.29 4.39
N ASN A 227 11.66 -9.55 4.17
CA ASN A 227 11.35 -10.33 2.99
C ASN A 227 11.59 -9.61 1.65
N ILE A 228 12.71 -8.87 1.51
CA ILE A 228 13.08 -8.24 0.22
C ILE A 228 13.29 -9.23 -0.94
N LYS A 229 13.25 -10.54 -0.68
CA LYS A 229 13.20 -11.60 -1.70
C LYS A 229 11.85 -11.70 -2.44
N VAL A 230 10.72 -11.34 -1.82
CA VAL A 230 9.38 -11.52 -2.41
C VAL A 230 8.82 -10.21 -2.97
N ALA A 231 7.74 -10.24 -3.74
CA ALA A 231 7.06 -9.02 -4.20
C ALA A 231 6.32 -8.30 -3.07
N GLN A 232 6.34 -6.97 -3.05
CA GLN A 232 5.73 -6.12 -2.02
C GLN A 232 5.16 -4.85 -2.64
N HIS A 233 4.31 -4.15 -1.89
CA HIS A 233 3.92 -2.79 -2.24
C HIS A 233 3.96 -1.83 -1.05
N PHE A 234 4.04 -0.56 -1.42
CA PHE A 234 4.07 0.60 -0.55
C PHE A 234 3.18 1.67 -1.14
N PHE A 235 2.44 2.37 -0.30
CA PHE A 235 1.58 3.47 -0.71
C PHE A 235 1.61 4.57 0.33
N ALA A 236 1.94 5.79 -0.08
CA ALA A 236 1.80 6.96 0.78
C ALA A 236 0.77 7.93 0.21
N LEU A 237 0.01 8.53 1.11
CA LEU A 237 -1.06 9.47 0.81
C LEU A 237 -0.98 10.66 1.75
N ARG A 238 -1.13 11.86 1.19
CA ARG A 238 -1.21 13.09 1.97
C ARG A 238 -2.49 13.11 2.80
N LEU A 239 -2.41 13.64 4.01
CA LEU A 239 -3.54 13.95 4.87
C LEU A 239 -3.70 15.45 4.82
N ALA A 240 -4.58 15.92 3.94
CA ALA A 240 -4.66 17.35 3.58
C ALA A 240 -5.35 18.19 4.66
N THR A 241 -6.06 17.54 5.57
CA THR A 241 -6.79 18.16 6.67
C THR A 241 -6.59 17.36 7.96
N SER A 242 -6.85 17.99 9.11
CA SER A 242 -6.91 17.27 10.39
C SER A 242 -8.01 16.19 10.41
N ASP A 243 -9.09 16.39 9.65
CA ASP A 243 -10.16 15.40 9.50
C ASP A 243 -9.72 14.16 8.72
N ASP A 244 -8.82 14.30 7.74
CA ASP A 244 -8.19 13.15 7.07
C ASP A 244 -7.38 12.33 8.07
N THR A 245 -6.58 13.01 8.91
CA THR A 245 -5.80 12.35 9.98
C THR A 245 -6.69 11.65 10.99
N LYS A 246 -7.79 12.29 11.40
CA LYS A 246 -8.81 11.68 12.25
C LYS A 246 -9.42 10.45 11.60
N THR A 247 -9.76 10.52 10.31
CA THR A 247 -10.33 9.42 9.52
C THR A 247 -9.39 8.22 9.50
N VAL A 248 -8.08 8.43 9.29
CA VAL A 248 -7.08 7.36 9.33
C VAL A 248 -6.97 6.75 10.74
N LEU A 249 -6.88 7.57 11.79
CA LEU A 249 -6.81 7.06 13.17
C LEU A 249 -8.04 6.21 13.55
N GLN A 250 -9.23 6.60 13.11
CA GLN A 250 -10.46 5.83 13.31
C GLN A 250 -10.45 4.50 12.53
N ALA A 251 -9.91 4.50 11.31
CA ALA A 251 -9.73 3.28 10.51
C ALA A 251 -8.71 2.32 11.16
N LEU A 252 -7.59 2.84 11.69
CA LEU A 252 -6.61 2.06 12.43
C LEU A 252 -7.21 1.43 13.69
N GLN A 253 -8.00 2.19 14.45
CA GLN A 253 -8.74 1.67 15.60
C GLN A 253 -9.73 0.59 15.18
N ARG A 254 -10.48 0.80 14.08
CA ARG A 254 -11.41 -0.20 13.55
C ARG A 254 -10.69 -1.49 13.20
N ALA A 255 -9.52 -1.41 12.59
CA ALA A 255 -8.71 -2.54 12.16
C ALA A 255 -7.99 -3.26 13.31
N SER A 256 -8.06 -2.75 14.55
CA SER A 256 -7.31 -3.30 15.70
C SER A 256 -5.82 -3.44 15.41
N VAL A 257 -5.19 -2.39 14.87
CA VAL A 257 -3.76 -2.43 14.54
C VAL A 257 -2.89 -2.60 15.78
N ALA A 258 -1.80 -3.35 15.62
CA ALA A 258 -0.81 -3.56 16.66
C ALA A 258 0.20 -2.39 16.70
N THR A 259 0.17 -1.64 17.80
CA THR A 259 1.11 -0.57 18.14
C THR A 259 1.08 -0.35 19.65
N ASP A 260 2.12 0.23 20.23
CA ASP A 260 2.16 0.57 21.66
C ASP A 260 2.27 2.11 21.81
N PRO A 261 1.17 2.81 22.14
CA PRO A 261 1.19 4.27 22.32
C PRO A 261 2.10 4.77 23.45
N SER A 262 2.59 3.90 24.33
CA SER A 262 3.55 4.24 25.39
C SER A 262 5.01 4.09 24.95
N ASN A 263 5.26 3.46 23.80
CA ASN A 263 6.59 3.20 23.28
C ASN A 263 7.06 4.36 22.38
N ASP A 264 8.13 5.04 22.78
CA ASP A 264 8.71 6.20 22.08
C ASP A 264 9.40 5.85 20.74
N GLN A 265 9.65 4.57 20.48
CA GLN A 265 10.05 4.07 19.15
C GLN A 265 8.87 4.12 18.17
N LEU A 266 7.64 3.92 18.65
CA LEU A 266 6.46 3.72 17.82
C LEU A 266 5.54 4.93 17.77
N VAL A 267 5.45 5.69 18.86
CA VAL A 267 4.51 6.81 18.97
C VAL A 267 5.20 8.04 19.56
N LYS A 268 5.05 9.16 18.87
CA LYS A 268 5.43 10.49 19.34
C LYS A 268 4.22 11.41 19.23
N LEU A 269 3.87 12.08 20.32
CA LEU A 269 2.75 13.03 20.38
C LEU A 269 3.21 14.29 21.13
N THR A 270 3.62 15.33 20.41
CA THR A 270 4.17 16.55 21.03
C THR A 270 3.24 17.76 20.97
N SER A 271 2.48 17.93 19.89
CA SER A 271 1.69 19.13 19.64
C SER A 271 0.55 18.88 18.64
N GLY A 272 -0.32 19.86 18.45
CA GLY A 272 -1.44 19.80 17.51
C GLY A 272 -2.79 19.43 18.15
N PRO A 273 -3.81 19.10 17.35
CA PRO A 273 -5.18 18.94 17.84
C PRO A 273 -5.30 17.83 18.90
N ALA A 274 -5.84 18.19 20.08
CA ALA A 274 -5.97 17.27 21.21
C ALA A 274 -6.77 16.00 20.89
N GLU A 275 -7.77 16.10 20.01
CA GLU A 275 -8.56 14.96 19.56
C GLU A 275 -7.71 13.91 18.83
N LEU A 276 -6.78 14.33 17.97
CA LEU A 276 -5.90 13.40 17.24
C LEU A 276 -4.98 12.65 18.19
N SER A 277 -4.39 13.35 19.16
CA SER A 277 -3.60 12.72 20.22
C SER A 277 -4.42 11.76 21.07
N SER A 278 -5.69 12.08 21.35
CA SER A 278 -6.60 11.20 22.08
C SER A 278 -6.89 9.91 21.30
N LEU A 279 -7.15 10.01 20.00
CA LEU A 279 -7.38 8.86 19.14
C LEU A 279 -6.12 7.98 19.00
N ALA A 280 -4.95 8.59 18.80
CA ALA A 280 -3.69 7.85 18.71
C ALA A 280 -3.39 7.06 19.99
N LYS A 281 -3.68 7.63 21.17
CA LYS A 281 -3.54 6.95 22.47
C LYS A 281 -4.52 5.78 22.69
N GLN A 282 -5.57 5.67 21.88
CA GLN A 282 -6.53 4.56 21.95
C GLN A 282 -6.18 3.40 21.03
N LEU A 283 -5.13 3.52 20.19
CA LEU A 283 -4.61 2.43 19.38
C LEU A 283 -3.93 1.35 20.24
N GLY A 284 -3.54 0.23 19.63
CA GLY A 284 -2.94 -0.89 20.37
C GLY A 284 -3.95 -1.68 21.20
N ARG A 285 -5.19 -1.78 20.72
CA ARG A 285 -6.29 -2.49 21.38
C ARG A 285 -7.08 -3.31 20.36
N GLN A 286 -7.52 -4.49 20.78
CA GLN A 286 -8.43 -5.32 19.99
C GLN A 286 -9.88 -4.83 20.17
N VAL A 287 -10.60 -4.72 19.06
CA VAL A 287 -12.02 -4.37 19.00
C VAL A 287 -12.76 -5.51 18.30
N LEU A 288 -13.36 -6.41 19.08
CA LEU A 288 -13.91 -7.68 18.60
C LEU A 288 -15.44 -7.69 18.50
N ASP A 289 -16.11 -6.83 19.26
CA ASP A 289 -17.57 -6.68 19.28
C ASP A 289 -18.13 -5.89 18.10
N ASN A 290 -17.24 -5.29 17.29
CA ASN A 290 -17.62 -4.45 16.18
C ASN A 290 -17.59 -5.21 14.85
N LEU A 291 -18.77 -5.38 14.25
CA LEU A 291 -18.95 -6.11 13.00
C LEU A 291 -19.09 -5.19 11.78
N THR A 292 -19.13 -3.87 11.99
CA THR A 292 -19.40 -2.92 10.90
C THR A 292 -18.08 -2.49 10.26
N PRO A 293 -17.89 -2.68 8.94
CA PRO A 293 -16.73 -2.15 8.25
C PRO A 293 -16.75 -0.62 8.24
N PHE A 294 -15.59 0.00 8.34
CA PHE A 294 -15.44 1.44 8.25
C PHE A 294 -15.33 1.87 6.78
N SER A 295 -15.89 3.03 6.46
CA SER A 295 -15.71 3.70 5.18
C SER A 295 -15.61 5.20 5.41
N GLY A 296 -14.52 5.81 4.96
CA GLY A 296 -14.31 7.26 4.94
C GLY A 296 -13.86 7.73 3.57
N THR A 297 -13.98 9.02 3.32
CA THR A 297 -13.45 9.70 2.14
C THR A 297 -12.39 10.68 2.60
N LEU A 298 -11.23 10.67 1.96
CA LEU A 298 -10.12 11.56 2.26
C LEU A 298 -10.15 12.76 1.33
N SER A 299 -9.70 13.91 1.85
CA SER A 299 -9.81 15.21 1.19
C SER A 299 -8.82 15.40 0.04
N VAL A 300 -7.79 14.56 -0.05
CA VAL A 300 -6.86 14.55 -1.18
C VAL A 300 -7.63 14.26 -2.46
N LYS A 301 -7.58 15.24 -3.37
CA LYS A 301 -8.06 15.08 -4.73
C LYS A 301 -6.93 14.51 -5.57
N THR A 302 -7.15 13.33 -6.13
CA THR A 302 -6.46 12.88 -7.34
C THR A 302 -7.17 13.54 -8.53
N THR A 303 -7.19 12.92 -9.72
CA THR A 303 -8.27 13.20 -10.68
C THR A 303 -9.67 12.95 -10.09
N SER A 304 -9.78 12.26 -8.95
CA SER A 304 -11.01 11.96 -8.20
C SER A 304 -10.79 11.91 -6.65
N GLN A 305 -11.64 11.20 -5.89
CA GLN A 305 -11.57 11.04 -4.44
C GLN A 305 -10.85 9.74 -4.04
N VAL A 306 -10.07 9.77 -2.95
CA VAL A 306 -9.56 8.56 -2.29
C VAL A 306 -10.51 8.12 -1.18
N ARG A 307 -10.91 6.85 -1.19
CA ARG A 307 -11.71 6.24 -0.11
C ARG A 307 -10.82 5.39 0.78
N LEU A 308 -11.09 5.41 2.07
CA LEU A 308 -10.46 4.54 3.06
C LEU A 308 -11.50 3.57 3.62
N LEU A 309 -11.26 2.27 3.45
CA LEU A 309 -12.06 1.22 4.07
C LEU A 309 -11.25 0.55 5.19
N ALA A 310 -11.92 0.06 6.22
CA ALA A 310 -11.27 -0.84 7.18
C ALA A 310 -12.19 -1.99 7.59
N LYS A 311 -11.64 -3.19 7.56
CA LYS A 311 -12.27 -4.39 8.10
C LYS A 311 -11.97 -4.48 9.59
N PRO A 312 -12.98 -4.63 10.47
CA PRO A 312 -12.73 -4.94 11.87
C PRO A 312 -12.41 -6.42 12.07
N SER A 313 -11.67 -6.72 13.14
CA SER A 313 -11.30 -8.09 13.49
C SER A 313 -12.51 -8.97 13.81
N GLY A 314 -13.55 -8.41 14.43
CA GLY A 314 -14.79 -9.15 14.72
C GLY A 314 -15.61 -9.56 13.48
N LEU A 315 -15.38 -8.93 12.31
CA LEU A 315 -16.11 -9.25 11.09
C LEU A 315 -15.43 -10.42 10.35
N HIS A 316 -15.87 -11.64 10.64
CA HIS A 316 -15.27 -12.89 10.15
C HIS A 316 -15.63 -13.24 8.70
N VAL A 317 -15.31 -12.37 7.74
CA VAL A 317 -15.59 -12.54 6.29
C VAL A 317 -14.30 -12.49 5.46
N PRO A 318 -14.26 -13.10 4.26
CA PRO A 318 -13.15 -12.95 3.33
C PRO A 318 -12.90 -11.47 2.95
N PRO A 319 -11.69 -10.92 3.14
CA PRO A 319 -11.45 -9.48 3.04
C PRO A 319 -11.77 -8.89 1.66
N TRP A 320 -11.34 -9.53 0.56
CA TRP A 320 -11.56 -8.97 -0.77
C TRP A 320 -13.01 -9.09 -1.25
N HIS A 321 -13.77 -10.05 -0.71
CA HIS A 321 -15.22 -10.10 -0.93
C HIS A 321 -15.91 -8.93 -0.20
N MET A 322 -15.50 -8.59 1.03
CA MET A 322 -15.96 -7.38 1.75
C MET A 322 -15.72 -6.13 0.93
N VAL A 323 -14.50 -5.95 0.41
CA VAL A 323 -14.15 -4.79 -0.42
C VAL A 323 -15.02 -4.74 -1.68
N SER A 324 -15.15 -5.86 -2.40
CA SER A 324 -15.98 -5.93 -3.61
C SER A 324 -17.44 -5.54 -3.35
N SER A 325 -18.00 -5.94 -2.20
CA SER A 325 -19.35 -5.60 -1.74
C SER A 325 -19.50 -4.11 -1.45
N MET A 326 -18.54 -3.54 -0.71
CA MET A 326 -18.54 -2.12 -0.33
C MET A 326 -18.32 -1.18 -1.52
N LEU A 327 -17.59 -1.64 -2.53
CA LEU A 327 -17.36 -0.91 -3.78
C LEU A 327 -18.44 -1.19 -4.83
N GLY A 328 -19.26 -2.23 -4.63
CA GLY A 328 -20.24 -2.68 -5.63
C GLY A 328 -19.59 -3.08 -6.96
N SER A 329 -18.31 -3.44 -6.95
CA SER A 329 -17.51 -3.67 -8.16
C SER A 329 -16.79 -5.02 -8.09
N PRO A 330 -16.77 -5.81 -9.19
CA PRO A 330 -15.94 -7.01 -9.28
C PRO A 330 -14.47 -6.63 -9.31
N LEU A 331 -13.61 -7.44 -8.69
CA LEU A 331 -12.20 -7.14 -8.47
C LEU A 331 -11.29 -8.24 -9.04
N ARG A 332 -10.12 -7.84 -9.54
CA ARG A 332 -8.97 -8.72 -9.74
C ARG A 332 -7.88 -8.32 -8.77
N THR A 333 -7.33 -9.28 -8.04
CA THR A 333 -6.45 -9.03 -6.89
C THR A 333 -5.17 -9.83 -6.99
N ALA A 334 -4.02 -9.17 -6.80
CA ALA A 334 -2.82 -9.82 -6.30
C ALA A 334 -2.96 -9.90 -4.80
N SER A 335 -3.07 -11.10 -4.27
CA SER A 335 -3.03 -11.33 -2.84
C SER A 335 -2.16 -12.55 -2.62
N TRP A 336 -1.51 -12.63 -1.46
CA TRP A 336 -0.81 -13.86 -1.07
C TRP A 336 -1.79 -15.03 -1.19
N TRP A 337 -1.61 -15.85 -2.23
CA TRP A 337 -2.40 -17.04 -2.50
C TRP A 337 -1.59 -18.25 -2.02
N GLY A 338 -1.89 -18.70 -0.81
CA GLY A 338 -1.24 -19.81 -0.11
C GLY A 338 -2.18 -20.37 0.96
N LYS A 339 -1.82 -21.51 1.55
CA LYS A 339 -2.69 -22.22 2.50
C LYS A 339 -2.97 -21.41 3.77
N PRO A 340 -4.24 -21.26 4.20
CA PRO A 340 -5.48 -21.72 3.54
C PRO A 340 -5.88 -20.79 2.38
N GLU A 341 -5.76 -21.28 1.16
CA GLU A 341 -6.01 -20.47 -0.03
C GLU A 341 -7.51 -20.32 -0.31
N ILE A 342 -7.90 -19.10 -0.69
CA ILE A 342 -9.22 -18.85 -1.25
C ILE A 342 -9.07 -18.68 -2.76
N ASN A 343 -9.77 -19.54 -3.49
CA ASN A 343 -9.87 -19.53 -4.95
C ASN A 343 -10.74 -18.39 -5.48
N SER A 344 -10.69 -18.16 -6.79
CA SER A 344 -11.50 -17.13 -7.46
C SER A 344 -13.00 -17.44 -7.33
N THR A 345 -13.84 -16.42 -7.28
CA THR A 345 -15.29 -16.55 -7.14
C THR A 345 -16.02 -15.75 -8.21
N LYS A 346 -17.16 -16.27 -8.69
CA LYS A 346 -17.96 -15.60 -9.73
C LYS A 346 -18.89 -14.56 -9.11
N ASP A 347 -19.42 -13.67 -9.93
CA ASP A 347 -20.47 -12.75 -9.49
C ASP A 347 -21.68 -13.54 -8.96
N GLY A 348 -22.27 -13.06 -7.87
CA GLY A 348 -23.35 -13.74 -7.16
C GLY A 348 -22.91 -14.90 -6.25
N PHE A 349 -21.63 -15.29 -6.24
CA PHE A 349 -21.12 -16.24 -5.23
C PHE A 349 -21.15 -15.59 -3.84
N VAL A 350 -21.86 -16.18 -2.89
CA VAL A 350 -21.91 -15.72 -1.49
C VAL A 350 -21.11 -16.70 -0.63
N PRO A 351 -20.00 -16.28 0.00
CA PRO A 351 -19.26 -17.14 0.93
C PRO A 351 -20.16 -17.67 2.05
N GLY A 352 -19.94 -18.90 2.51
CA GLY A 352 -20.60 -19.44 3.70
C GLY A 352 -20.29 -18.61 4.95
N CYS A 353 -19.11 -18.00 5.02
CA CYS A 353 -18.74 -17.04 6.08
C CYS A 353 -19.34 -15.65 5.94
N TRP A 354 -20.21 -15.40 4.95
CA TRP A 354 -20.67 -14.06 4.67
C TRP A 354 -21.61 -13.50 5.75
N ASN A 355 -21.33 -12.27 6.20
CA ASN A 355 -22.21 -11.57 7.11
C ASN A 355 -23.41 -11.00 6.34
N LYS A 356 -24.62 -11.47 6.67
CA LYS A 356 -25.89 -11.08 6.02
C LYS A 356 -26.23 -9.59 6.08
N ASN A 357 -25.59 -8.83 6.97
CA ASN A 357 -25.79 -7.38 7.07
C ASN A 357 -24.97 -6.59 6.03
N LEU A 358 -24.06 -7.26 5.30
CA LEU A 358 -23.34 -6.67 4.17
C LEU A 358 -24.13 -6.86 2.88
N LYS A 359 -23.94 -5.94 1.92
CA LYS A 359 -24.45 -6.12 0.56
C LYS A 359 -23.85 -7.38 -0.07
N SER A 360 -24.49 -7.93 -1.10
CA SER A 360 -23.93 -9.07 -1.81
C SER A 360 -22.52 -8.77 -2.34
N PRO A 361 -21.56 -9.69 -2.14
CA PRO A 361 -20.23 -9.55 -2.73
C PRO A 361 -20.30 -9.66 -4.25
N LYS A 362 -19.28 -9.12 -4.91
CA LYS A 362 -19.06 -9.24 -6.35
C LYS A 362 -17.98 -10.28 -6.63
N GLU A 363 -17.76 -10.57 -7.90
CA GLU A 363 -16.65 -11.43 -8.35
C GLU A 363 -15.31 -10.96 -7.77
N VAL A 364 -14.50 -11.93 -7.32
CA VAL A 364 -13.12 -11.72 -6.91
C VAL A 364 -12.24 -12.72 -7.67
N GLN A 365 -11.42 -12.21 -8.58
CA GLN A 365 -10.40 -12.98 -9.29
C GLN A 365 -9.06 -12.87 -8.57
N VAL A 366 -8.41 -14.01 -8.32
CA VAL A 366 -7.04 -14.02 -7.76
C VAL A 366 -6.04 -14.15 -8.89
N ALA A 367 -5.21 -13.13 -9.09
CA ALA A 367 -4.11 -13.15 -10.05
C ALA A 367 -2.95 -14.01 -9.50
N LEU A 368 -2.49 -15.00 -10.28
CA LEU A 368 -1.36 -15.86 -9.92
C LEU A 368 -0.05 -15.45 -10.59
N SER A 369 -0.13 -14.61 -11.61
CA SER A 369 1.04 -14.02 -12.26
C SER A 369 0.75 -12.60 -12.72
N GLY A 370 1.80 -11.78 -12.75
CA GLY A 370 1.80 -10.45 -13.34
C GLY A 370 2.87 -10.32 -14.40
N GLN A 371 2.94 -9.15 -15.04
CA GLN A 371 3.95 -8.88 -16.04
C GLN A 371 4.37 -7.41 -16.07
N TRP A 372 5.63 -7.18 -16.44
CA TRP A 372 6.14 -5.84 -16.68
C TRP A 372 7.28 -5.90 -17.70
N GLU A 373 7.26 -5.02 -18.71
CA GLU A 373 8.30 -4.94 -19.75
C GLU A 373 8.66 -6.31 -20.39
N GLY A 374 7.64 -7.14 -20.63
CA GLY A 374 7.81 -8.48 -21.22
C GLY A 374 8.34 -9.56 -20.27
N LYS A 375 8.63 -9.23 -19.01
CA LYS A 375 8.94 -10.20 -17.96
C LYS A 375 7.66 -10.60 -17.22
N THR A 376 7.45 -11.90 -17.06
CA THR A 376 6.42 -12.45 -16.16
C THR A 376 7.01 -12.67 -14.78
N PHE A 377 6.22 -12.45 -13.75
CA PHE A 377 6.55 -12.79 -12.37
C PHE A 377 5.35 -13.43 -11.68
N SER A 378 5.65 -14.24 -10.66
CA SER A 378 4.62 -14.91 -9.86
C SER A 378 3.98 -13.94 -8.85
N LEU A 379 2.68 -14.13 -8.62
CA LEU A 379 1.90 -13.46 -7.59
C LEU A 379 1.39 -14.43 -6.51
N GLU A 380 1.88 -15.67 -6.53
CA GLU A 380 1.55 -16.70 -5.55
C GLU A 380 2.21 -16.43 -4.18
N GLY A 381 1.53 -16.82 -3.10
CA GLY A 381 2.00 -16.64 -1.74
C GLY A 381 3.02 -17.70 -1.33
N ARG A 382 4.29 -17.31 -1.20
CA ARG A 382 5.37 -18.17 -0.68
C ARG A 382 6.58 -17.34 -0.22
N PRO A 383 7.39 -17.84 0.73
CA PRO A 383 8.56 -17.13 1.25
C PRO A 383 9.83 -17.33 0.39
N THR A 384 9.69 -17.40 -0.93
CA THR A 384 10.78 -17.65 -1.91
C THR A 384 10.93 -16.49 -2.89
N THR A 385 11.98 -16.48 -3.71
CA THR A 385 12.34 -15.35 -4.59
C THR A 385 11.30 -15.01 -5.66
N ASP A 386 10.36 -15.93 -5.90
CA ASP A 386 9.23 -15.85 -6.82
C ASP A 386 7.88 -15.72 -6.07
N GLY A 387 7.90 -15.45 -4.76
CA GLY A 387 6.71 -15.29 -3.94
C GLY A 387 6.20 -13.85 -3.87
N ASN A 388 4.99 -13.68 -3.33
CA ASN A 388 4.30 -12.38 -3.30
C ASN A 388 3.66 -12.07 -1.93
N HIS A 389 4.06 -10.94 -1.32
CA HIS A 389 3.38 -10.28 -0.21
C HIS A 389 2.49 -9.10 -0.63
N ALA A 390 2.55 -8.65 -1.89
CA ALA A 390 1.75 -7.53 -2.34
C ALA A 390 0.25 -7.88 -2.31
N LYS A 391 -0.54 -6.87 -1.96
CA LYS A 391 -1.98 -6.95 -1.69
C LYS A 391 -2.63 -5.80 -2.42
N LEU A 392 -2.87 -6.04 -3.70
CA LEU A 392 -3.28 -5.06 -4.68
C LEU A 392 -4.52 -5.56 -5.39
N GLY A 393 -5.37 -4.67 -5.86
CA GLY A 393 -6.43 -5.05 -6.78
C GLY A 393 -6.89 -3.90 -7.63
N HIS A 394 -7.62 -4.23 -8.68
CA HIS A 394 -8.32 -3.25 -9.50
C HIS A 394 -9.73 -3.72 -9.80
N SER A 395 -10.64 -2.78 -10.08
CA SER A 395 -11.96 -3.11 -10.59
C SER A 395 -11.87 -3.71 -11.99
N LEU A 396 -12.73 -4.70 -12.24
CA LEU A 396 -12.87 -5.36 -13.56
C LEU A 396 -13.86 -4.63 -14.47
N SER A 397 -14.77 -3.85 -13.90
CA SER A 397 -15.82 -3.12 -14.62
C SER A 397 -16.23 -1.86 -13.87
N GLY A 398 -16.93 -0.94 -14.54
CA GLY A 398 -17.43 0.29 -13.93
C GLY A 398 -16.32 1.33 -13.70
N SER A 399 -16.35 1.99 -12.55
CA SER A 399 -15.32 2.96 -12.11
C SER A 399 -13.93 2.36 -12.14
N LYS A 400 -12.92 3.17 -12.44
CA LYS A 400 -11.51 2.78 -12.56
C LYS A 400 -10.82 2.82 -11.19
N LEU A 401 -11.12 1.80 -10.37
CA LEU A 401 -10.70 1.72 -8.98
C LEU A 401 -9.43 0.88 -8.84
N THR A 402 -8.41 1.43 -8.19
CA THR A 402 -7.25 0.71 -7.67
C THR A 402 -7.40 0.55 -6.16
N VAL A 403 -7.13 -0.65 -5.63
CA VAL A 403 -7.21 -0.99 -4.21
C VAL A 403 -5.84 -1.42 -3.71
N LEU A 404 -5.37 -0.77 -2.65
CA LEU A 404 -4.10 -1.02 -1.96
C LEU A 404 -4.44 -1.46 -0.54
N ALA A 405 -3.92 -2.60 -0.10
CA ALA A 405 -4.49 -3.31 1.04
C ALA A 405 -3.46 -3.81 2.05
N ASP A 406 -3.88 -3.85 3.30
CA ASP A 406 -3.14 -4.53 4.38
C ASP A 406 -3.31 -6.04 4.33
N MET A 407 -4.47 -6.51 3.87
CA MET A 407 -4.90 -7.90 4.03
C MET A 407 -4.81 -8.69 2.73
N ASN A 408 -4.21 -9.88 2.80
CA ASN A 408 -4.32 -10.85 1.73
C ASN A 408 -5.70 -11.56 1.78
N GLN A 409 -5.90 -12.57 0.95
CA GLN A 409 -7.18 -13.28 0.82
C GLN A 409 -7.19 -14.64 1.56
N GLU A 410 -6.11 -15.03 2.25
CA GLU A 410 -6.04 -16.31 2.97
C GLU A 410 -7.13 -16.39 4.04
N GLY A 411 -7.84 -17.52 4.09
CA GLY A 411 -8.97 -17.67 4.99
C GLY A 411 -9.87 -18.82 4.56
N SER A 412 -11.13 -18.75 4.97
CA SER A 412 -12.14 -19.74 4.59
C SER A 412 -13.29 -19.09 3.81
N LEU A 413 -13.79 -19.78 2.79
CA LEU A 413 -15.09 -19.46 2.19
C LEU A 413 -16.24 -20.18 2.92
N ASN A 414 -15.97 -21.29 3.59
CA ASN A 414 -16.94 -22.15 4.25
C ASN A 414 -17.02 -21.79 5.75
N GLY A 415 -18.18 -21.94 6.37
CA GLY A 415 -18.40 -21.53 7.78
C GLY A 415 -18.63 -22.69 8.74
N ASN A 416 -17.94 -23.81 8.57
CA ASN A 416 -18.08 -24.91 9.51
C ASN A 416 -17.38 -24.56 10.83
N ALA A 417 -18.03 -24.81 11.96
CA ALA A 417 -17.46 -24.48 13.26
C ALA A 417 -16.25 -25.38 13.59
N GLY A 418 -15.09 -24.76 13.82
CA GLY A 418 -13.84 -25.41 14.22
C GLY A 418 -12.99 -25.96 13.06
N GLY A 419 -11.67 -25.84 13.18
CA GLY A 419 -10.70 -26.35 12.20
C GLY A 419 -10.38 -25.38 11.05
N GLU A 420 -9.78 -25.90 9.97
CA GLU A 420 -9.39 -25.14 8.77
C GLU A 420 -10.58 -24.47 8.04
N ASP A 421 -11.81 -24.90 8.34
CA ASP A 421 -13.06 -24.38 7.77
C ASP A 421 -13.75 -23.33 8.65
N SER A 422 -13.14 -22.89 9.77
CA SER A 422 -13.73 -21.84 10.62
C SER A 422 -13.69 -20.47 9.94
N CYS A 423 -14.73 -19.65 10.14
CA CYS A 423 -14.75 -18.29 9.63
C CYS A 423 -13.75 -17.36 10.29
N GLU A 424 -13.16 -17.68 11.44
CA GLU A 424 -12.13 -16.85 12.06
C GLU A 424 -10.71 -17.13 11.57
N ILE A 425 -10.51 -18.11 10.67
CA ILE A 425 -9.17 -18.51 10.24
C ILE A 425 -8.47 -17.44 9.40
N SER A 426 -7.15 -17.34 9.58
CA SER A 426 -6.25 -16.47 8.82
C SER A 426 -6.75 -15.03 8.73
N GLN A 427 -6.96 -14.47 7.54
CA GLN A 427 -7.36 -13.07 7.39
C GLN A 427 -8.83 -12.83 7.67
N ASN A 428 -9.68 -13.86 7.63
CA ASN A 428 -11.09 -13.66 7.93
C ASN A 428 -11.30 -13.16 9.36
N GLY A 429 -10.55 -13.65 10.36
CA GLY A 429 -10.65 -13.23 11.76
C GLY A 429 -9.80 -12.00 12.13
N ARG A 430 -9.23 -11.27 11.16
CA ARG A 430 -8.31 -10.15 11.40
C ARG A 430 -8.83 -8.85 10.80
N GLY A 431 -8.37 -7.72 11.33
CA GLY A 431 -8.65 -6.41 10.75
C GLY A 431 -7.56 -5.92 9.79
N GLY A 432 -7.86 -4.85 9.06
CA GLY A 432 -6.90 -4.20 8.14
C GLY A 432 -7.54 -3.11 7.28
N LEU A 433 -6.70 -2.27 6.67
CA LEU A 433 -7.06 -1.09 5.92
C LEU A 433 -6.98 -1.34 4.40
N PHE A 434 -7.80 -0.62 3.66
CA PHE A 434 -7.83 -0.63 2.20
C PHE A 434 -7.96 0.81 1.69
N PHE A 435 -6.96 1.28 0.94
CA PHE A 435 -7.05 2.54 0.21
C PHE A 435 -7.58 2.28 -1.18
N VAL A 436 -8.62 3.02 -1.57
CA VAL A 436 -9.27 2.89 -2.88
C VAL A 436 -9.08 4.20 -3.62
N VAL A 437 -8.29 4.15 -4.68
CA VAL A 437 -7.93 5.28 -5.53
C VAL A 437 -8.66 5.14 -6.86
N GLU A 438 -9.54 6.10 -7.18
CA GLU A 438 -10.17 6.16 -8.50
C GLU A 438 -9.30 7.02 -9.43
N ASP A 439 -8.57 6.38 -10.33
CA ASP A 439 -7.61 7.06 -11.21
C ASP A 439 -7.37 6.21 -12.45
N ASP A 440 -7.65 6.77 -13.62
CA ASP A 440 -7.59 6.03 -14.89
C ASP A 440 -6.17 5.57 -15.24
N VAL A 441 -5.16 6.38 -14.92
CA VAL A 441 -3.76 6.10 -15.26
C VAL A 441 -3.23 5.00 -14.36
N LEU A 442 -3.43 5.12 -13.05
CA LEU A 442 -3.03 4.10 -12.07
C LEU A 442 -3.81 2.80 -12.31
N HIS A 443 -5.12 2.87 -12.55
CA HIS A 443 -5.94 1.69 -12.84
C HIS A 443 -5.45 0.96 -14.09
N SER A 444 -5.18 1.69 -15.17
CA SER A 444 -4.69 1.09 -16.42
C SER A 444 -3.32 0.43 -16.22
N GLY A 445 -2.40 1.10 -15.52
CA GLY A 445 -1.09 0.55 -15.19
C GLY A 445 -1.19 -0.70 -14.34
N LEU A 446 -2.02 -0.70 -13.30
CA LEU A 446 -2.21 -1.86 -12.42
C LEU A 446 -2.94 -3.01 -13.14
N SER A 447 -3.88 -2.70 -14.02
CA SER A 447 -4.59 -3.71 -14.84
C SER A 447 -3.63 -4.45 -15.76
N GLU A 448 -2.71 -3.75 -16.42
CA GLU A 448 -1.68 -4.41 -17.24
C GLU A 448 -0.64 -5.15 -16.38
N LEU A 449 -0.28 -4.60 -15.21
CA LEU A 449 0.66 -5.25 -14.28
C LEU A 449 0.11 -6.58 -13.77
N LEU A 450 -1.18 -6.65 -13.45
CA LEU A 450 -1.85 -7.86 -12.94
C LEU A 450 -2.39 -8.78 -14.04
N LYS A 451 -2.08 -8.51 -15.30
CA LYS A 451 -2.43 -9.37 -16.42
C LYS A 451 -1.65 -10.68 -16.34
N GLY A 452 -2.37 -11.79 -16.41
CA GLY A 452 -1.76 -13.11 -16.31
C GLY A 452 -2.76 -14.19 -15.92
N SER A 453 -2.21 -15.29 -15.39
CA SER A 453 -2.99 -16.43 -14.92
C SER A 453 -3.88 -16.07 -13.72
N THR A 454 -4.92 -16.87 -13.52
CA THR A 454 -5.95 -16.67 -12.49
C THR A 454 -6.14 -17.98 -11.73
N ALA A 455 -6.33 -17.91 -10.41
CA ALA A 455 -6.67 -19.08 -9.61
C ALA A 455 -7.98 -19.71 -10.11
N ALA A 456 -8.11 -21.02 -9.92
CA ALA A 456 -9.32 -21.74 -10.29
C ALA A 456 -10.56 -21.10 -9.65
N TYR A 457 -11.71 -21.21 -10.31
CA TYR A 457 -12.97 -20.76 -9.73
C TYR A 457 -13.54 -21.84 -8.81
N VAL A 458 -14.10 -21.41 -7.68
CA VAL A 458 -14.88 -22.27 -6.81
C VAL A 458 -16.07 -22.83 -7.60
N GLY A 459 -16.28 -24.15 -7.49
CA GLY A 459 -17.32 -24.86 -8.27
C GLY A 459 -16.89 -25.28 -9.68
N GLY A 460 -15.59 -25.22 -9.99
CA GLY A 460 -15.03 -25.64 -11.28
C GLY A 460 -14.76 -24.46 -12.22
N SER A 461 -13.98 -24.73 -13.29
CA SER A 461 -13.61 -23.72 -14.28
C SER A 461 -14.82 -22.91 -14.73
N PRO A 462 -14.65 -21.63 -15.08
CA PRO A 462 -15.68 -20.94 -15.82
C PRO A 462 -16.00 -21.83 -17.03
N GLY A 463 -17.23 -22.35 -17.10
CA GLY A 463 -17.78 -22.75 -18.39
C GLY A 463 -17.44 -21.61 -19.35
N PRO A 464 -16.97 -21.92 -20.57
CA PRO A 464 -16.32 -20.96 -21.45
C PRO A 464 -17.05 -19.64 -21.34
N SER A 465 -16.30 -18.60 -20.91
CA SER A 465 -16.78 -17.22 -20.90
C SER A 465 -17.68 -17.06 -22.12
N PRO A 466 -18.92 -16.53 -21.99
CA PRO A 466 -19.83 -16.43 -23.13
C PRO A 466 -19.02 -15.91 -24.29
N SER A 467 -18.84 -16.78 -25.29
CA SER A 467 -18.27 -16.37 -26.55
C SER A 467 -19.04 -15.11 -26.94
N PRO A 468 -18.37 -14.02 -27.37
CA PRO A 468 -19.08 -12.83 -27.79
C PRO A 468 -20.25 -13.29 -28.66
N SER A 469 -21.45 -12.90 -28.23
CA SER A 469 -22.74 -13.30 -28.83
C SER A 469 -22.59 -13.35 -30.35
N PRO A 470 -23.08 -14.41 -31.03
CA PRO A 470 -22.76 -14.68 -32.42
C PRO A 470 -22.99 -13.42 -33.25
N SER A 471 -21.89 -12.83 -33.70
CA SER A 471 -21.97 -11.91 -34.83
C SER A 471 -22.66 -12.66 -35.98
N PRO A 472 -23.56 -11.99 -36.71
CA PRO A 472 -24.29 -12.61 -37.80
C PRO A 472 -23.32 -13.31 -38.77
N SER A 473 -23.77 -14.46 -39.26
CA SER A 473 -23.08 -15.32 -40.23
C SER A 473 -22.41 -14.54 -41.38
N PRO A 474 -21.33 -15.08 -41.95
CA PRO A 474 -20.33 -14.33 -42.68
C PRO A 474 -20.86 -13.84 -44.02
N SER A 475 -20.65 -12.55 -44.27
CA SER A 475 -20.51 -11.99 -45.62
C SER A 475 -19.23 -11.17 -45.66
N PRO A 476 -18.59 -11.09 -46.83
CA PRO A 476 -17.18 -11.47 -47.03
C PRO A 476 -16.19 -10.42 -46.52
N SER A 477 -15.06 -10.90 -45.98
CA SER A 477 -13.79 -10.16 -46.05
C SER A 477 -13.10 -10.48 -47.39
N PRO A 478 -12.26 -9.59 -47.96
CA PRO A 478 -11.42 -8.64 -47.23
C PRO A 478 -11.41 -7.19 -47.77
N SER A 479 -11.29 -6.21 -46.87
CA SER A 479 -10.64 -4.94 -47.23
C SER A 479 -9.12 -5.17 -47.31
N PRO A 480 -8.42 -4.63 -48.32
CA PRO A 480 -7.03 -4.97 -48.60
C PRO A 480 -6.10 -4.43 -47.52
N SER A 481 -5.19 -5.28 -47.02
CA SER A 481 -4.11 -4.82 -46.16
C SER A 481 -3.14 -3.98 -47.00
N CYS A 482 -3.18 -2.65 -46.83
CA CYS A 482 -2.31 -1.72 -47.54
C CYS A 482 -0.81 -1.86 -47.20
N GLY A 483 -0.42 -2.85 -46.39
CA GLY A 483 0.97 -3.21 -46.13
C GLY A 483 1.68 -2.42 -45.03
N GLY A 484 1.18 -1.24 -44.64
CA GLY A 484 1.60 -0.52 -43.43
C GLY A 484 2.93 0.24 -43.53
N LYS A 485 3.51 0.54 -42.35
CA LYS A 485 4.75 1.34 -42.19
C LYS A 485 5.93 0.69 -42.91
N GLY A 486 6.74 1.49 -43.59
CA GLY A 486 7.96 1.06 -44.29
C GLY A 486 7.73 0.48 -45.68
N LYS A 487 6.49 0.41 -46.17
CA LYS A 487 6.22 0.09 -47.57
C LYS A 487 6.67 1.24 -48.46
N SER A 488 7.06 0.92 -49.70
CA SER A 488 7.49 1.90 -50.70
C SER A 488 6.29 2.35 -51.55
N TRP A 489 6.38 3.55 -52.13
CA TRP A 489 5.35 4.09 -53.03
C TRP A 489 5.01 3.10 -54.16
N GLY A 490 6.04 2.47 -54.76
CA GLY A 490 5.85 1.50 -55.85
C GLY A 490 4.98 0.29 -55.47
N SER A 491 4.96 -0.08 -54.20
CA SER A 491 4.14 -1.19 -53.65
C SER A 491 2.75 -0.78 -53.16
N CYS A 492 2.44 0.52 -53.20
CA CYS A 492 1.17 1.11 -52.73
C CYS A 492 0.26 1.44 -53.91
N ARG A 493 -0.15 0.43 -54.68
CA ARG A 493 -0.98 0.59 -55.89
C ARG A 493 -2.35 -0.05 -55.75
N GLN A 494 -2.69 -0.56 -54.57
CA GLN A 494 -3.98 -1.19 -54.30
C GLN A 494 -5.07 -0.12 -54.16
N SER A 495 -6.24 -0.37 -54.74
CA SER A 495 -7.39 0.51 -54.60
C SER A 495 -7.80 0.66 -53.13
N GLY A 496 -8.06 1.90 -52.70
CA GLY A 496 -8.38 2.23 -51.30
C GLY A 496 -7.17 2.34 -50.37
N CYS A 497 -5.94 2.30 -50.91
CA CYS A 497 -4.72 2.57 -50.18
C CYS A 497 -4.10 3.90 -50.60
N THR A 498 -3.57 4.63 -49.63
CA THR A 498 -2.84 5.88 -49.83
C THR A 498 -1.46 5.73 -49.22
N TYR A 499 -0.46 6.09 -50.01
CA TYR A 499 0.90 6.18 -49.50
C TYR A 499 1.08 7.50 -48.75
N VAL A 500 1.68 7.42 -47.58
CA VAL A 500 1.98 8.57 -46.73
C VAL A 500 3.50 8.77 -46.71
N HIS A 501 3.95 9.97 -47.07
CA HIS A 501 5.35 10.36 -47.00
C HIS A 501 5.80 10.55 -45.54
N LYS A 502 7.11 10.47 -45.30
CA LYS A 502 7.67 10.57 -43.94
C LYS A 502 7.35 11.92 -43.30
N GLU A 503 7.38 13.00 -44.07
CA GLU A 503 7.00 14.35 -43.62
C GLU A 503 5.52 14.48 -43.23
N ASP A 504 4.64 13.71 -43.87
CA ASP A 504 3.19 13.79 -43.65
C ASP A 504 2.66 12.82 -42.58
N ALA A 505 3.50 11.88 -42.12
CA ALA A 505 3.08 10.82 -41.20
C ALA A 505 2.35 11.34 -39.96
N LYS A 506 2.85 12.45 -39.37
CA LYS A 506 2.23 13.10 -38.21
C LYS A 506 0.88 13.73 -38.56
N ALA A 507 0.77 14.42 -39.70
CA ALA A 507 -0.48 15.05 -40.14
C ALA A 507 -1.55 14.02 -40.54
N CYS A 508 -1.13 12.85 -41.00
CA CYS A 508 -1.99 11.74 -41.40
C CYS A 508 -2.34 10.78 -40.26
N GLY A 509 -1.78 10.96 -39.05
CA GLY A 509 -2.07 10.14 -37.88
C GLY A 509 -1.44 8.74 -37.93
N VAL A 510 -0.32 8.57 -38.64
CA VAL A 510 0.32 7.26 -38.85
C VAL A 510 1.75 7.21 -38.30
N PRO A 511 2.27 6.03 -37.90
CA PRO A 511 3.53 5.89 -37.16
C PRO A 511 4.81 6.07 -38.01
N GLY A 512 4.70 6.43 -39.29
CA GLY A 512 5.82 6.65 -40.20
C GLY A 512 5.38 6.67 -41.67
N TYR A 513 6.34 6.75 -42.61
CA TYR A 513 6.03 6.57 -44.03
C TYR A 513 5.57 5.15 -44.30
N GLY A 514 4.71 4.96 -45.31
CA GLY A 514 4.19 3.65 -45.65
C GLY A 514 2.88 3.73 -46.43
N CYS A 515 2.22 2.59 -46.59
CA CYS A 515 0.97 2.49 -47.35
C CYS A 515 -0.17 2.08 -46.41
N TYR A 516 -1.22 2.90 -46.37
CA TYR A 516 -2.28 2.80 -45.36
C TYR A 516 -3.65 2.86 -46.02
N PRO A 517 -4.69 2.26 -45.44
CA PRO A 517 -6.06 2.43 -45.95
C PRO A 517 -6.43 3.92 -45.96
N SER A 518 -6.90 4.45 -47.09
CA SER A 518 -7.25 5.87 -47.22
C SER A 518 -8.28 6.30 -46.18
N ALA A 519 -9.20 5.40 -45.80
CA ALA A 519 -10.22 5.62 -44.78
C ALA A 519 -9.67 5.70 -43.34
N SER A 520 -8.43 5.25 -43.10
CA SER A 520 -7.78 5.29 -41.79
C SER A 520 -6.92 6.54 -41.56
N LEU A 521 -6.73 7.34 -42.61
CA LEU A 521 -5.92 8.56 -42.53
C LEU A 521 -6.73 9.70 -41.92
N SER A 522 -6.08 10.54 -41.12
CA SER A 522 -6.68 11.76 -40.59
C SER A 522 -7.21 12.64 -41.72
N ALA A 523 -8.32 13.35 -41.49
CA ALA A 523 -8.86 14.34 -42.44
C ALA A 523 -7.89 15.49 -42.75
N THR A 524 -6.90 15.71 -41.88
CA THR A 524 -5.81 16.68 -42.04
C THR A 524 -4.63 16.16 -42.86
N CYS A 525 -4.67 14.89 -43.29
CA CYS A 525 -3.64 14.32 -44.14
C CYS A 525 -3.60 15.09 -45.48
N PRO A 526 -2.44 15.62 -45.89
CA PRO A 526 -2.30 16.24 -47.20
C PRO A 526 -2.79 15.27 -48.28
N LYS A 527 -3.68 15.72 -49.16
CA LYS A 527 -4.16 14.89 -50.29
C LYS A 527 -2.99 14.65 -51.25
N ALA A 528 -2.13 13.69 -50.95
CA ALA A 528 -1.10 13.21 -51.86
C ALA A 528 -1.78 12.67 -53.12
N MET A 529 -1.23 13.04 -54.29
CA MET A 529 -1.75 12.72 -55.62
C MET A 529 -2.18 11.25 -55.71
N LEU A 530 -3.49 11.03 -55.93
CA LEU A 530 -4.01 9.76 -56.41
C LEU A 530 -3.35 9.51 -57.78
N ALA A 531 -2.55 8.46 -57.90
CA ALA A 531 -2.16 7.92 -59.20
C ALA A 531 -3.19 6.87 -59.63
#